data_AF-A0A936QDJ6-F1
#
_entry.id   AF-A0A936QDJ6-F1
#
_cell.length_a   1.000
_cell.length_b   1.000
_cell.length_c   1.000
_cell.angle_alpha   90.00
_cell.angle_beta   90.00
_cell.angle_gamma   90.00
#
_symmetry.space_group_name_H-M   'P 1'
#
loop_
_entity.id
_entity.type
_entity.pdbx_description
1 polymer ?
#
loop_
_entity_poly.entity_id
_entity_poly.type
_entity_poly.pdbx_seq_one_letter_code
_entity_poly.pdbx_strand_id
1 'polypeptide(L)'
;MIHDATTVEVAKVLAEHGEDLGKISEEVHAKLLGTRYGEAPDISQEDYLAARCREFGRANPEETSKPFWLAMIRCGGSAWHATNLFGDSPFDLEGTTWSYQRFGRSTTLMPDGRIIEIGGEHEMGSDPDFCIYNDVTVFDGAGGIRIFSYPAELFPPTDFHTATLVGDAIYIIGCLGYMPQRQAGFTPVYRLDTRSYRIEPVATRGEMPGWISRHKACLTADGQIRISGGKQIVMHGEKEDYVANEATYQLCLRGMVWQKVAG
;
A
#
# COMPACT_ATOMS: atom_id res chain seq x y z
N MET A 1 12.52 -17.37 2.94
CA MET A 1 12.19 -15.94 2.75
C MET A 1 10.78 -15.70 3.30
N ILE A 2 10.31 -14.47 3.52
CA ILE A 2 9.00 -14.26 4.18
C ILE A 2 7.80 -14.87 3.43
N HIS A 3 7.87 -15.00 2.11
CA HIS A 3 6.85 -15.70 1.31
C HIS A 3 6.73 -17.21 1.62
N ASP A 4 7.76 -17.82 2.22
CA ASP A 4 7.76 -19.23 2.64
C ASP A 4 7.20 -19.42 4.06
N ALA A 5 6.84 -18.32 4.76
CA ALA A 5 6.26 -18.41 6.08
C ALA A 5 4.90 -19.10 5.99
N THR A 6 4.73 -20.21 6.70
CA THR A 6 3.48 -21.00 6.70
C THR A 6 2.57 -20.68 7.89
N THR A 7 3.05 -19.86 8.83
CA THR A 7 2.33 -19.47 10.05
C THR A 7 2.48 -17.99 10.35
N VAL A 8 1.54 -17.42 11.10
CA VAL A 8 1.55 -16.00 11.50
C VAL A 8 2.72 -15.71 12.43
N GLU A 9 3.07 -16.65 13.31
CA GLU A 9 4.18 -16.52 14.26
C GLU A 9 5.51 -16.40 13.52
N VAL A 10 5.75 -17.25 12.52
CA VAL A 10 6.96 -17.17 11.69
C VAL A 10 6.99 -15.85 10.91
N ALA A 11 5.87 -15.43 10.35
CA ALA A 11 5.79 -14.15 9.63
C ALA A 11 6.14 -12.95 10.54
N LYS A 12 5.61 -12.92 11.78
CA LYS A 12 5.91 -11.88 12.76
C LYS A 12 7.39 -11.85 13.14
N VAL A 13 8.00 -13.01 13.42
CA VAL A 13 9.44 -13.10 13.73
C VAL A 13 10.29 -12.61 12.56
N LEU A 14 9.94 -12.95 11.32
CA LEU A 14 10.66 -12.46 10.14
C LEU A 14 10.51 -10.94 9.98
N ALA A 15 9.31 -10.41 10.25
CA ALA A 15 9.06 -8.97 10.20
C ALA A 15 9.87 -8.19 11.25
N GLU A 16 10.06 -8.73 12.45
CA GLU A 16 10.96 -8.16 13.47
C GLU A 16 12.42 -8.06 12.97
N HIS A 17 12.80 -8.90 12.00
CA HIS A 17 14.11 -8.88 11.34
C HIS A 17 14.12 -8.08 10.03
N GLY A 18 13.08 -7.28 9.76
CA GLY A 18 13.01 -6.36 8.63
C GLY A 18 12.47 -6.96 7.34
N GLU A 19 11.87 -8.15 7.38
CA GLU A 19 11.11 -8.66 6.24
C GLU A 19 9.74 -7.98 6.12
N ASP A 20 9.21 -7.95 4.90
CA ASP A 20 8.00 -7.21 4.56
C ASP A 20 6.75 -8.10 4.68
N LEU A 21 5.87 -7.78 5.62
CA LEU A 21 4.61 -8.51 5.83
C LEU A 21 3.68 -8.46 4.61
N GLY A 22 3.82 -7.47 3.72
CA GLY A 22 3.09 -7.42 2.45
C GLY A 22 3.49 -8.51 1.45
N LYS A 23 4.50 -9.34 1.77
CA LYS A 23 5.02 -10.42 0.91
C LYS A 23 4.76 -11.83 1.43
N ILE A 24 4.02 -11.99 2.54
CA ILE A 24 3.53 -13.30 2.96
C ILE A 24 2.46 -13.81 1.99
N SER A 25 2.17 -15.11 2.02
CA SER A 25 1.06 -15.66 1.23
C SER A 25 -0.28 -15.09 1.68
N GLU A 26 -1.24 -14.98 0.75
CA GLU A 26 -2.59 -14.47 1.05
C GLU A 26 -3.29 -15.27 2.17
N GLU A 27 -3.03 -16.58 2.29
CA GLU A 27 -3.59 -17.41 3.36
C GLU A 27 -3.03 -17.01 4.74
N VAL A 28 -1.72 -16.77 4.84
CA VAL A 28 -1.09 -16.35 6.10
C VAL A 28 -1.43 -14.90 6.40
N HIS A 29 -1.57 -14.07 5.38
CA HIS A 29 -2.06 -12.70 5.48
C HIS A 29 -3.47 -12.64 6.07
N ALA A 30 -4.41 -13.44 5.54
CA ALA A 30 -5.75 -13.52 6.08
C ALA A 30 -5.77 -13.95 7.57
N LYS A 31 -4.96 -14.96 7.93
CA LYS A 31 -4.80 -15.38 9.34
C LYS A 31 -4.23 -14.27 10.23
N LEU A 32 -3.26 -13.50 9.73
CA LEU A 32 -2.68 -12.37 10.45
C LEU A 32 -3.74 -11.29 10.74
N LEU A 33 -4.64 -11.04 9.79
CA LEU A 33 -5.69 -10.03 9.89
C LEU A 33 -6.95 -10.50 10.63
N GLY A 34 -7.09 -11.80 10.88
CA GLY A 34 -8.33 -12.40 11.37
C GLY A 34 -9.45 -12.42 10.33
N THR A 35 -9.09 -12.40 9.03
CA THR A 35 -10.02 -12.51 7.90
C THR A 35 -9.98 -13.93 7.31
N ARG A 36 -10.82 -14.17 6.31
CA ARG A 36 -10.91 -15.43 5.56
C ARG A 36 -10.29 -15.23 4.18
N TYR A 37 -9.90 -16.33 3.54
CA TYR A 37 -9.31 -16.33 2.20
C TYR A 37 -10.04 -17.33 1.31
N GLY A 38 -10.37 -16.91 0.09
CA GLY A 38 -10.96 -17.78 -0.93
C GLY A 38 -12.46 -18.07 -0.77
N GLU A 39 -13.14 -17.37 0.14
CA GLU A 39 -14.59 -17.47 0.32
C GLU A 39 -15.33 -16.40 -0.47
N ALA A 40 -16.58 -16.68 -0.85
CA ALA A 40 -17.45 -15.67 -1.43
C ALA A 40 -17.78 -14.58 -0.39
N PRO A 41 -17.84 -13.31 -0.79
CA PRO A 41 -18.30 -12.26 0.11
C PRO A 41 -19.76 -12.51 0.51
N ASP A 42 -20.04 -12.49 1.81
CA ASP A 42 -21.39 -12.53 2.35
C ASP A 42 -21.99 -11.11 2.29
N ILE A 43 -22.63 -10.80 1.16
CA ILE A 43 -23.14 -9.45 0.86
C ILE A 43 -24.34 -9.49 -0.10
N SER A 44 -25.25 -8.53 0.04
CA SER A 44 -26.41 -8.40 -0.84
C SER A 44 -26.04 -7.77 -2.19
N GLN A 45 -26.86 -8.02 -3.22
CA GLN A 45 -26.72 -7.33 -4.51
C GLN A 45 -26.95 -5.81 -4.37
N GLU A 46 -27.83 -5.38 -3.46
CA GLU A 46 -28.08 -3.96 -3.20
C GLU A 46 -26.83 -3.26 -2.66
N ASP A 47 -26.18 -3.84 -1.64
CA ASP A 47 -24.96 -3.30 -1.05
C ASP A 47 -23.80 -3.29 -2.06
N TYR A 48 -23.71 -4.33 -2.89
CA TYR A 48 -22.76 -4.37 -4.00
C TYR A 48 -23.02 -3.20 -4.97
N LEU A 49 -24.23 -3.07 -5.52
CA LEU A 49 -24.55 -2.00 -6.47
C LEU A 49 -24.34 -0.60 -5.89
N ALA A 50 -24.59 -0.41 -4.59
CA ALA A 50 -24.44 0.85 -3.90
C ALA A 50 -22.97 1.30 -3.74
N ALA A 51 -22.01 0.38 -3.78
CA ALA A 51 -20.62 0.65 -3.40
C ALA A 51 -19.57 -0.07 -4.26
N ARG A 52 -19.96 -0.71 -5.37
CA ARG A 52 -19.06 -1.55 -6.17
C ARG A 52 -17.86 -0.81 -6.70
N CYS A 53 -17.98 0.46 -7.08
CA CYS A 53 -16.89 1.19 -7.71
C CYS A 53 -15.88 1.75 -6.70
N ARG A 54 -14.62 1.85 -7.12
CA ARG A 54 -13.59 2.59 -6.39
C ARG A 54 -13.97 4.07 -6.32
N GLU A 55 -13.74 4.69 -5.16
CA GLU A 55 -13.98 6.12 -4.93
C GLU A 55 -12.79 6.79 -4.22
N PHE A 56 -12.56 8.07 -4.50
CA PHE A 56 -11.62 8.90 -3.75
C PHE A 56 -12.33 9.57 -2.57
N GLY A 57 -11.57 9.79 -1.50
CA GLY A 57 -12.06 10.54 -0.36
C GLY A 57 -12.16 12.04 -0.66
N ARG A 58 -12.95 12.74 0.16
CA ARG A 58 -13.19 14.18 0.10
C ARG A 58 -12.54 14.93 1.27
N ALA A 59 -11.97 14.20 2.23
CA ALA A 59 -11.35 14.72 3.44
C ALA A 59 -10.10 13.93 3.83
N ASN A 60 -9.35 14.44 4.82
CA ASN A 60 -8.13 13.82 5.33
C ASN A 60 -8.28 13.45 6.81
N PRO A 61 -8.58 12.18 7.13
CA PRO A 61 -9.17 11.17 6.24
C PRO A 61 -10.69 11.36 6.08
N GLU A 62 -11.30 10.68 5.10
CA GLU A 62 -12.73 10.37 5.08
C GLU A 62 -12.92 8.88 5.41
N GLU A 63 -13.77 8.55 6.39
CA GLU A 63 -14.07 7.15 6.70
C GLU A 63 -15.11 6.59 5.71
N THR A 64 -14.74 5.53 5.00
CA THR A 64 -15.47 4.96 3.86
C THR A 64 -15.72 3.46 4.05
N SER A 65 -15.98 3.04 5.29
CA SER A 65 -16.26 1.66 5.70
C SER A 65 -17.61 1.13 5.17
N LYS A 66 -17.75 1.01 3.85
CA LYS A 66 -18.97 0.57 3.16
C LYS A 66 -19.21 -0.93 3.34
N PRO A 67 -20.48 -1.41 3.40
CA PRO A 67 -20.79 -2.83 3.58
C PRO A 67 -20.08 -3.75 2.57
N PHE A 68 -20.11 -3.40 1.28
CA PHE A 68 -19.42 -4.17 0.24
C PHE A 68 -17.90 -4.24 0.46
N TRP A 69 -17.24 -3.11 0.72
CA TRP A 69 -15.79 -3.08 0.92
C TRP A 69 -15.37 -3.88 2.17
N LEU A 70 -16.13 -3.78 3.25
CA LEU A 70 -15.91 -4.58 4.46
C LEU A 70 -16.10 -6.08 4.20
N ALA A 71 -17.10 -6.48 3.41
CA ALA A 71 -17.30 -7.88 3.03
C ALA A 71 -16.12 -8.41 2.20
N MET A 72 -15.64 -7.62 1.25
CA MET A 72 -14.48 -7.94 0.41
C MET A 72 -13.19 -8.09 1.24
N ILE A 73 -12.95 -7.20 2.22
CA ILE A 73 -11.82 -7.34 3.15
C ILE A 73 -11.91 -8.64 3.96
N ARG A 74 -13.10 -8.94 4.49
CA ARG A 74 -13.32 -10.11 5.34
C ARG A 74 -13.10 -11.44 4.61
N CYS A 75 -13.29 -11.50 3.30
CA CYS A 75 -13.09 -12.72 2.52
C CYS A 75 -11.82 -12.75 1.66
N GLY A 76 -11.03 -11.68 1.65
CA GLY A 76 -9.86 -11.60 0.78
C GLY A 76 -10.22 -11.40 -0.70
N GLY A 77 -11.39 -10.83 -1.00
CA GLY A 77 -11.98 -10.84 -2.34
C GLY A 77 -11.31 -9.89 -3.33
N SER A 78 -11.30 -10.31 -4.61
CA SER A 78 -10.91 -9.48 -5.76
C SER A 78 -12.12 -8.89 -6.49
N ALA A 79 -11.90 -7.81 -7.24
CA ALA A 79 -12.93 -7.25 -8.13
C ALA A 79 -13.55 -8.33 -9.05
N TRP A 80 -12.71 -9.20 -9.63
CA TRP A 80 -13.15 -10.33 -10.46
C TRP A 80 -14.11 -11.28 -9.73
N HIS A 81 -13.84 -11.61 -8.47
CA HIS A 81 -14.73 -12.48 -7.68
C HIS A 81 -16.09 -11.79 -7.49
N ALA A 82 -16.10 -10.51 -7.14
CA ALA A 82 -17.32 -9.74 -6.95
C ALA A 82 -18.15 -9.63 -8.25
N THR A 83 -17.52 -9.28 -9.37
CA THR A 83 -18.22 -9.14 -10.65
C THR A 83 -18.84 -10.47 -11.09
N ASN A 84 -18.13 -11.59 -10.95
CA ASN A 84 -18.69 -12.90 -11.26
C ASN A 84 -19.86 -13.29 -10.37
N LEU A 85 -19.78 -12.99 -9.06
CA LEU A 85 -20.86 -13.30 -8.11
C LEU A 85 -22.18 -12.61 -8.49
N PHE A 86 -22.09 -11.37 -8.99
CA PHE A 86 -23.26 -10.56 -9.32
C PHE A 86 -23.59 -10.50 -10.82
N GLY A 87 -22.87 -11.27 -11.65
CA GLY A 87 -23.09 -11.31 -13.10
C GLY A 87 -22.71 -10.02 -13.83
N ASP A 88 -21.83 -9.21 -13.25
CA ASP A 88 -21.24 -8.03 -13.87
C ASP A 88 -19.98 -8.40 -14.65
N SER A 89 -19.55 -7.49 -15.52
CA SER A 89 -18.35 -7.62 -16.34
C SER A 89 -17.53 -6.34 -16.22
N PRO A 90 -16.21 -6.42 -15.99
CA PRO A 90 -15.35 -5.24 -15.89
C PRO A 90 -15.31 -4.43 -17.19
N PHE A 91 -15.72 -5.01 -18.32
CA PHE A 91 -15.80 -4.33 -19.62
C PHE A 91 -17.07 -3.47 -19.77
N ASP A 92 -18.10 -3.74 -18.97
CA ASP A 92 -19.42 -3.12 -19.11
C ASP A 92 -19.72 -2.09 -18.01
N LEU A 93 -18.82 -1.97 -17.02
CA LEU A 93 -18.99 -1.07 -15.88
C LEU A 93 -18.43 0.32 -16.14
N GLU A 94 -19.20 1.35 -15.75
CA GLU A 94 -18.69 2.71 -15.60
C GLU A 94 -17.83 2.80 -14.33
N GLY A 95 -16.56 2.41 -14.45
CA GLY A 95 -15.56 2.49 -13.40
C GLY A 95 -15.07 1.12 -12.91
N THR A 96 -14.01 1.14 -12.12
CA THR A 96 -13.37 -0.08 -11.62
C THR A 96 -14.05 -0.57 -10.35
N THR A 97 -14.45 -1.84 -10.33
CA THR A 97 -14.93 -2.50 -9.11
C THR A 97 -13.83 -2.49 -8.04
N TRP A 98 -14.17 -2.11 -6.82
CA TRP A 98 -13.23 -2.05 -5.71
C TRP A 98 -12.75 -3.47 -5.34
N SER A 99 -11.43 -3.63 -5.26
CA SER A 99 -10.75 -4.89 -4.97
C SER A 99 -9.99 -4.75 -3.65
N TYR A 100 -10.07 -5.78 -2.80
CA TYR A 100 -9.21 -5.87 -1.63
C TYR A 100 -7.93 -6.64 -1.93
N GLN A 101 -7.99 -7.64 -2.80
CA GLN A 101 -6.81 -8.37 -3.25
C GLN A 101 -5.92 -7.46 -4.09
N ARG A 102 -4.76 -7.09 -3.55
CA ARG A 102 -3.84 -6.10 -4.14
C ARG A 102 -2.39 -6.51 -3.99
N PHE A 103 -1.62 -6.31 -5.06
CA PHE A 103 -0.16 -6.35 -5.05
C PHE A 103 0.42 -5.03 -4.56
N GLY A 104 1.64 -5.06 -4.03
CA GLY A 104 2.39 -3.84 -3.72
C GLY A 104 1.79 -2.97 -2.62
N ARG A 105 0.79 -3.46 -1.87
CA ARG A 105 0.33 -2.83 -0.62
C ARG A 105 1.41 -2.96 0.45
N SER A 106 1.40 -2.07 1.43
CA SER A 106 2.19 -2.25 2.65
C SER A 106 1.32 -2.73 3.80
N THR A 107 1.87 -3.56 4.69
CA THR A 107 1.20 -4.05 5.91
C THR A 107 2.09 -3.76 7.12
N THR A 108 1.63 -2.91 8.03
CA THR A 108 2.38 -2.50 9.24
C THR A 108 1.68 -3.02 10.50
N LEU A 109 2.36 -3.88 11.25
CA LEU A 109 1.92 -4.32 12.58
C LEU A 109 2.29 -3.26 13.63
N MET A 110 1.31 -2.78 14.38
CA MET A 110 1.48 -1.77 15.42
C MET A 110 1.79 -2.42 16.78
N PRO A 111 2.49 -1.71 17.69
CA PRO A 111 2.78 -2.23 19.04
C PRO A 111 1.55 -2.55 19.89
N ASP A 112 0.41 -1.92 19.59
CA ASP A 112 -0.86 -2.14 20.27
C ASP A 112 -1.70 -3.27 19.65
N GLY A 113 -1.15 -3.99 18.66
CA GLY A 113 -1.81 -5.10 17.98
C GLY A 113 -2.66 -4.70 16.78
N ARG A 114 -2.85 -3.40 16.52
CA ARG A 114 -3.50 -2.94 15.28
C ARG A 114 -2.64 -3.30 14.06
N ILE A 115 -3.29 -3.46 12.91
CA ILE A 115 -2.62 -3.60 11.63
C ILE A 115 -3.11 -2.50 10.70
N ILE A 116 -2.17 -1.81 10.05
CA ILE A 116 -2.47 -0.74 9.10
C ILE A 116 -1.97 -1.17 7.72
N GLU A 117 -2.88 -1.22 6.76
CA GLU A 117 -2.59 -1.45 5.35
C GLU A 117 -2.76 -0.19 4.52
N ILE A 118 -1.92 -0.02 3.50
CA ILE A 118 -1.90 1.20 2.69
C ILE A 118 -1.77 0.83 1.21
N GLY A 119 -2.71 1.33 0.39
CA GLY A 119 -2.63 1.32 -1.06
C GLY A 119 -2.58 -0.07 -1.69
N GLY A 120 -1.78 -0.18 -2.75
CA GLY A 120 -1.61 -1.36 -3.60
C GLY A 120 -2.33 -1.23 -4.95
N GLU A 121 -2.05 -2.17 -5.85
CA GLU A 121 -2.68 -2.27 -7.17
C GLU A 121 -3.43 -3.60 -7.35
N HIS A 122 -4.53 -3.56 -8.11
CA HIS A 122 -5.25 -4.73 -8.59
C HIS A 122 -5.02 -4.87 -10.11
N GLU A 123 -4.71 -6.09 -10.54
CA GLU A 123 -4.36 -6.49 -11.92
C GLU A 123 -3.13 -5.77 -12.52
N MET A 124 -2.87 -6.04 -13.80
CA MET A 124 -1.81 -5.38 -14.57
C MET A 124 -2.42 -4.24 -15.40
N GLY A 125 -1.61 -3.25 -15.78
CA GLY A 125 -2.10 -2.04 -16.47
C GLY A 125 -2.83 -2.23 -17.81
N SER A 126 -2.84 -3.44 -18.37
CA SER A 126 -3.61 -3.79 -19.58
C SER A 126 -5.03 -4.27 -19.30
N ASP A 127 -5.33 -4.60 -18.04
CA ASP A 127 -6.61 -5.17 -17.64
C ASP A 127 -7.67 -4.07 -17.46
N PRO A 128 -8.93 -4.32 -17.87
CA PRO A 128 -9.99 -3.31 -17.81
C PRO A 128 -10.32 -2.87 -16.38
N ASP A 129 -10.07 -3.72 -15.39
CA ASP A 129 -10.25 -3.47 -13.96
C ASP A 129 -8.95 -3.10 -13.24
N PHE A 130 -7.90 -2.73 -13.96
CA PHE A 130 -6.68 -2.22 -13.34
C PHE A 130 -6.96 -0.98 -12.49
N CYS A 131 -6.54 -1.01 -11.23
CA CYS A 131 -6.64 0.14 -10.35
C CYS A 131 -5.54 0.15 -9.29
N ILE A 132 -4.91 1.33 -9.13
CA ILE A 132 -4.04 1.64 -8.00
C ILE A 132 -4.86 2.39 -6.95
N TYR A 133 -4.74 1.98 -5.70
CA TYR A 133 -5.53 2.49 -4.59
C TYR A 133 -4.72 3.46 -3.73
N ASN A 134 -5.44 4.35 -3.02
CA ASN A 134 -4.88 5.28 -2.05
C ASN A 134 -5.60 5.21 -0.70
N ASP A 135 -6.39 4.17 -0.45
CA ASP A 135 -7.04 3.97 0.85
C ASP A 135 -6.09 3.38 1.90
N VAL A 136 -6.45 3.61 3.16
CA VAL A 136 -5.83 3.01 4.34
C VAL A 136 -6.86 2.14 5.02
N THR A 137 -6.51 0.89 5.28
CA THR A 137 -7.36 -0.05 6.04
C THR A 137 -6.74 -0.31 7.40
N VAL A 138 -7.54 -0.20 8.45
CA VAL A 138 -7.12 -0.42 9.83
C VAL A 138 -7.89 -1.60 10.42
N PHE A 139 -7.14 -2.58 10.90
CA PHE A 139 -7.63 -3.73 11.64
C PHE A 139 -7.31 -3.52 13.11
N ASP A 140 -8.31 -3.66 13.98
CA ASP A 140 -8.13 -3.44 15.43
C ASP A 140 -7.55 -4.65 16.18
N GLY A 141 -7.38 -5.80 15.50
CA GLY A 141 -6.92 -7.06 16.09
C GLY A 141 -8.01 -7.87 16.81
N ALA A 142 -9.24 -7.34 16.91
CA ALA A 142 -10.43 -7.96 17.50
C ALA A 142 -11.55 -8.19 16.46
N GLY A 143 -11.27 -7.98 15.18
CA GLY A 143 -12.19 -8.16 14.05
C GLY A 143 -12.88 -6.87 13.57
N GLY A 144 -12.63 -5.74 14.22
CA GLY A 144 -13.03 -4.42 13.73
C GLY A 144 -12.15 -3.98 12.57
N ILE A 145 -12.79 -3.49 11.52
CA ILE A 145 -12.16 -3.02 10.28
C ILE A 145 -12.70 -1.63 9.98
N ARG A 146 -11.79 -0.69 9.70
CA ARG A 146 -12.13 0.66 9.25
C ARG A 146 -11.35 0.99 7.98
N ILE A 147 -12.00 1.66 7.04
CA ILE A 147 -11.40 2.07 5.77
C ILE A 147 -11.41 3.58 5.71
N PHE A 148 -10.27 4.16 5.31
CA PHE A 148 -10.10 5.58 5.14
C PHE A 148 -9.69 5.89 3.71
N SER A 149 -10.44 6.75 3.04
CA SER A 149 -10.14 7.24 1.70
C SER A 149 -9.64 8.68 1.75
N TYR A 150 -8.85 9.05 0.75
CA TYR A 150 -8.21 10.36 0.66
C TYR A 150 -8.43 10.98 -0.72
N PRO A 151 -8.44 12.32 -0.82
CA PRO A 151 -8.39 13.00 -2.11
C PRO A 151 -7.11 12.64 -2.86
N ALA A 152 -7.23 12.42 -4.17
CA ALA A 152 -6.12 11.98 -5.02
C ALA A 152 -4.99 13.02 -5.11
N GLU A 153 -5.33 14.29 -5.00
CA GLU A 153 -4.40 15.42 -4.99
C GLU A 153 -3.60 15.53 -3.70
N LEU A 154 -4.13 14.99 -2.60
CA LEU A 154 -3.45 14.99 -1.29
C LEU A 154 -2.57 13.75 -1.14
N PHE A 155 -3.13 12.58 -1.45
CA PHE A 155 -2.45 11.30 -1.40
C PHE A 155 -2.79 10.53 -2.67
N PRO A 156 -1.94 10.62 -3.72
CA PRO A 156 -2.16 9.93 -4.96
C PRO A 156 -2.15 8.41 -4.78
N PRO A 157 -2.81 7.65 -5.69
CA PRO A 157 -2.68 6.21 -5.80
C PRO A 157 -1.23 5.72 -5.66
N THR A 158 -1.00 4.75 -4.77
CA THR A 158 0.34 4.27 -4.43
C THR A 158 0.41 2.74 -4.37
N ASP A 159 1.47 2.19 -4.94
CA ASP A 159 1.78 0.76 -5.03
C ASP A 159 3.29 0.54 -5.03
N PHE A 160 3.71 -0.63 -4.56
CA PHE A 160 5.11 -1.04 -4.42
C PHE A 160 5.99 0.00 -3.70
N HIS A 161 5.39 0.78 -2.81
CA HIS A 161 6.06 1.65 -1.87
C HIS A 161 6.58 0.83 -0.69
N THR A 162 7.35 1.48 0.19
CA THR A 162 7.65 0.94 1.52
C THR A 162 6.94 1.78 2.58
N ALA A 163 6.59 1.16 3.71
CA ALA A 163 5.98 1.81 4.85
C ALA A 163 6.77 1.48 6.11
N THR A 164 7.34 2.48 6.77
CA THR A 164 8.19 2.30 7.96
C THR A 164 7.57 3.00 9.16
N LEU A 165 7.24 2.24 10.21
CA LEU A 165 6.75 2.78 11.48
C LEU A 165 7.89 3.48 12.23
N VAL A 166 7.67 4.74 12.61
CA VAL A 166 8.59 5.56 13.41
C VAL A 166 7.80 6.33 14.46
N GLY A 167 7.86 5.86 15.71
CA GLY A 167 7.04 6.41 16.79
C GLY A 167 5.55 6.25 16.49
N ASP A 168 4.80 7.36 16.53
CA ASP A 168 3.35 7.39 16.26
C ASP A 168 3.01 7.62 14.76
N ALA A 169 3.98 7.50 13.84
CA ALA A 169 3.75 7.76 12.42
C ALA A 169 4.33 6.67 11.51
N ILE A 170 3.68 6.44 10.37
CA ILE A 170 4.20 5.58 9.30
C ILE A 170 4.70 6.47 8.16
N TYR A 171 5.96 6.31 7.78
CA TYR A 171 6.53 6.96 6.61
C TYR A 171 6.35 6.07 5.38
N ILE A 172 5.67 6.60 4.37
CA ILE A 172 5.39 5.94 3.09
C ILE A 172 6.37 6.51 2.08
N ILE A 173 7.23 5.68 1.50
CA ILE A 173 8.33 6.12 0.63
C ILE A 173 8.27 5.43 -0.72
N GLY A 174 8.36 6.24 -1.78
CA GLY A 174 8.34 5.78 -3.16
C GLY A 174 6.96 5.27 -3.59
N CYS A 175 6.84 4.92 -4.87
CA CYS A 175 5.74 4.16 -5.48
C CYS A 175 6.09 3.88 -6.94
N LEU A 176 5.40 2.93 -7.57
CA LEU A 176 5.45 2.81 -9.04
C LEU A 176 4.52 3.85 -9.67
N GLY A 177 3.27 3.89 -9.21
CA GLY A 177 2.25 4.88 -9.54
C GLY A 177 1.82 4.84 -11.00
N TYR A 178 0.81 5.66 -11.31
CA TYR A 178 0.38 5.85 -12.69
C TYR A 178 1.44 6.61 -13.49
N MET A 179 1.60 6.28 -14.78
CA MET A 179 2.59 6.90 -15.67
C MET A 179 2.62 8.44 -15.59
N PRO A 180 1.48 9.16 -15.62
CA PRO A 180 1.49 10.63 -15.58
C PRO A 180 1.96 11.25 -14.26
N GLN A 181 2.05 10.47 -13.17
CA GLN A 181 2.49 10.94 -11.86
C GLN A 181 4.01 10.84 -11.69
N ARG A 182 4.67 10.02 -12.51
CA ARG A 182 6.08 9.69 -12.37
C ARG A 182 6.94 10.92 -12.64
N GLN A 183 7.93 11.12 -11.78
CA GLN A 183 8.87 12.25 -11.89
C GLN A 183 10.29 11.77 -11.62
N ALA A 184 11.08 11.62 -12.69
CA ALA A 184 12.49 11.23 -12.57
C ALA A 184 13.27 12.16 -11.62
N GLY A 185 14.14 11.56 -10.79
CA GLY A 185 14.94 12.30 -9.80
C GLY A 185 14.19 12.78 -8.54
N PHE A 186 12.88 12.55 -8.43
CA PHE A 186 12.10 12.90 -7.25
C PHE A 186 11.59 11.66 -6.52
N THR A 187 11.55 11.71 -5.19
CA THR A 187 11.07 10.61 -4.34
C THR A 187 9.85 11.06 -3.53
N PRO A 188 8.64 10.53 -3.82
CA PRO A 188 7.48 10.83 -3.01
C PRO A 188 7.66 10.27 -1.59
N VAL A 189 7.41 11.11 -0.59
CA VAL A 189 7.41 10.73 0.83
C VAL A 189 6.14 11.29 1.46
N TYR A 190 5.39 10.42 2.13
CA TYR A 190 4.23 10.79 2.92
C TYR A 190 4.40 10.33 4.36
N ARG A 191 3.67 10.97 5.25
CA ARG A 191 3.60 10.60 6.66
C ARG A 191 2.14 10.39 7.04
N LEU A 192 1.83 9.20 7.53
CA LEU A 192 0.54 8.83 8.10
C LEU A 192 0.63 8.90 9.62
N ASP A 193 -0.19 9.73 10.26
CA ASP A 193 -0.36 9.72 11.71
C ASP A 193 -1.20 8.49 12.14
N THR A 194 -0.66 7.65 13.01
CA THR A 194 -1.27 6.34 13.33
C THR A 194 -2.49 6.42 14.26
N ARG A 195 -2.81 7.61 14.78
CA ARG A 195 -3.95 7.81 15.72
C ARG A 195 -5.12 8.49 15.03
N SER A 196 -4.82 9.54 14.27
CA SER A 196 -5.80 10.33 13.51
C SER A 196 -6.01 9.84 12.09
N TYR A 197 -5.09 9.00 11.59
CA TYR A 197 -5.03 8.53 10.21
C TYR A 197 -4.96 9.67 9.18
N ARG A 198 -4.42 10.84 9.58
CA ARG A 198 -4.14 11.92 8.63
C ARG A 198 -2.87 11.60 7.85
N ILE A 199 -2.92 11.81 6.54
CA ILE A 199 -1.76 11.72 5.65
C ILE A 199 -1.33 13.12 5.23
N GLU A 200 -0.02 13.37 5.25
CA GLU A 200 0.58 14.60 4.74
C GLU A 200 1.79 14.30 3.83
N PRO A 201 1.97 15.04 2.73
CA PRO A 201 3.21 14.98 1.96
C PRO A 201 4.35 15.57 2.80
N VAL A 202 5.52 14.94 2.73
CA VAL A 202 6.73 15.37 3.42
C VAL A 202 7.71 15.92 2.41
N ALA A 203 7.97 17.22 2.48
CA ALA A 203 9.02 17.84 1.67
C ALA A 203 10.39 17.30 2.10
N THR A 204 11.08 16.64 1.16
CA THR A 204 12.45 16.16 1.36
C THR A 204 13.42 16.88 0.42
N ARG A 205 14.72 16.83 0.72
CA ARG A 205 15.79 17.41 -0.11
C ARG A 205 17.04 16.53 -0.07
N GLY A 206 18.08 16.91 -0.81
CA GLY A 206 19.36 16.18 -0.83
C GLY A 206 19.44 15.17 -1.96
N GLU A 207 20.22 14.12 -1.77
CA GLU A 207 20.49 13.09 -2.79
C GLU A 207 19.35 12.07 -2.84
N MET A 208 18.22 12.46 -3.44
CA MET A 208 17.06 11.59 -3.56
C MET A 208 17.37 10.33 -4.37
N PRO A 209 16.79 9.18 -4.01
CA PRO A 209 16.90 7.91 -4.75
C PRO A 209 16.14 7.89 -6.09
N GLY A 210 15.55 9.01 -6.52
CA GLY A 210 14.68 9.08 -7.70
C GLY A 210 13.28 8.53 -7.45
N TRP A 211 12.50 8.38 -8.53
CA TRP A 211 11.14 7.83 -8.45
C TRP A 211 11.21 6.33 -8.28
N ILE A 212 11.35 5.91 -7.03
CA ILE A 212 11.74 4.56 -6.65
C ILE A 212 10.53 3.72 -6.22
N SER A 213 10.53 2.44 -6.59
CA SER A 213 9.54 1.44 -6.15
C SER A 213 10.18 0.07 -5.97
N ARG A 214 9.47 -0.86 -5.34
CA ARG A 214 9.92 -2.26 -5.09
C ARG A 214 11.24 -2.35 -4.30
N HIS A 215 11.62 -1.27 -3.64
CA HIS A 215 12.81 -1.20 -2.80
C HIS A 215 12.53 -1.81 -1.41
N LYS A 216 13.57 -2.00 -0.62
CA LYS A 216 13.45 -2.32 0.81
C LYS A 216 13.67 -1.06 1.62
N ALA A 217 13.04 -0.97 2.79
CA ALA A 217 13.26 0.09 3.76
C ALA A 217 13.36 -0.49 5.17
N CYS A 218 14.21 0.09 6.00
CA CYS A 218 14.26 -0.21 7.43
C CYS A 218 14.58 1.03 8.25
N LEU A 219 14.06 1.07 9.48
CA LEU A 219 14.46 2.05 10.48
C LEU A 219 15.81 1.63 11.07
N THR A 220 16.78 2.52 11.01
CA THR A 220 18.11 2.29 11.59
C THR A 220 18.15 2.68 13.07
N ALA A 221 19.15 2.18 13.80
CA ALA A 221 19.30 2.44 15.24
C ALA A 221 19.46 3.92 15.60
N ASP A 222 19.97 4.74 14.68
CA ASP A 222 20.08 6.20 14.79
C ASP A 222 18.80 6.95 14.35
N GLY A 223 17.71 6.23 14.09
CA GLY A 223 16.40 6.82 13.79
C GLY A 223 16.27 7.38 12.38
N GLN A 224 17.03 6.86 11.41
CA GLN A 224 16.91 7.20 9.99
C GLN A 224 16.19 6.09 9.23
N ILE A 225 15.60 6.41 8.08
CA ILE A 225 15.06 5.38 7.20
C ILE A 225 16.09 5.09 6.13
N ARG A 226 16.62 3.86 6.12
CA ARG A 226 17.54 3.39 5.08
C ARG A 226 16.76 2.63 4.02
N ILE A 227 17.01 2.92 2.76
CA ILE A 227 16.42 2.21 1.63
C ILE A 227 17.49 1.64 0.70
N SER A 228 17.21 0.50 0.08
CA SER A 228 18.11 -0.15 -0.87
C SER A 228 17.37 -1.05 -1.87
N GLY A 229 18.04 -1.35 -2.97
CA GLY A 229 17.48 -2.16 -4.06
C GLY A 229 16.26 -1.51 -4.70
N GLY A 230 15.42 -2.34 -5.34
CA GLY A 230 14.27 -1.88 -6.10
C GLY A 230 14.65 -1.30 -7.46
N LYS A 231 13.75 -0.50 -8.02
CA LYS A 231 13.93 0.15 -9.31
C LYS A 231 13.52 1.61 -9.24
N GLN A 232 14.19 2.44 -10.05
CA GLN A 232 13.99 3.88 -10.10
C GLN A 232 13.80 4.34 -11.54
N ILE A 233 13.09 5.47 -11.70
CA ILE A 233 12.99 6.14 -12.98
C ILE A 233 14.14 7.15 -13.12
N VAL A 234 14.87 7.01 -14.22
CA VAL A 234 16.00 7.87 -14.58
C VAL A 234 15.79 8.47 -15.96
N MET A 235 16.37 9.64 -16.20
CA MET A 235 16.39 10.26 -17.52
C MET A 235 17.65 9.84 -18.30
N HIS A 236 17.45 9.28 -19.49
CA HIS A 236 18.50 9.10 -20.50
C HIS A 236 18.22 10.04 -21.67
N GLY A 237 18.78 11.26 -21.60
CA GLY A 237 18.42 12.32 -22.53
C GLY A 237 16.97 12.76 -22.30
N GLU A 238 16.13 12.63 -23.32
CA GLU A 238 14.70 12.97 -23.26
C GLU A 238 13.79 11.78 -22.92
N LYS A 239 14.36 10.58 -22.72
CA LYS A 239 13.59 9.36 -22.47
C LYS A 239 13.70 8.93 -21.00
N GLU A 240 12.57 8.61 -20.39
CA GLU A 240 12.52 7.92 -19.11
C GLU A 240 12.83 6.43 -19.26
N ASP A 241 13.65 5.90 -18.36
CA ASP A 241 13.93 4.47 -18.25
C ASP A 241 13.72 3.99 -16.80
N TYR A 242 13.35 2.72 -16.65
CA TYR A 242 13.02 2.11 -15.38
C TYR A 242 14.04 1.04 -15.02
N VAL A 243 15.08 1.47 -14.30
CA VAL A 243 16.33 0.72 -14.08
C VAL A 243 16.46 0.25 -12.64
N ALA A 244 17.34 -0.72 -12.40
CA ALA A 244 17.68 -1.15 -11.04
C ALA A 244 18.32 -0.01 -10.25
N ASN A 245 17.96 0.11 -8.97
CA ASN A 245 18.66 0.98 -8.04
C ASN A 245 19.82 0.21 -7.38
N GLU A 246 21.04 0.55 -7.77
CA GLU A 246 22.28 -0.07 -7.27
C GLU A 246 22.84 0.63 -6.02
N ALA A 247 22.18 1.68 -5.53
CA ALA A 247 22.64 2.47 -4.40
C ALA A 247 21.77 2.28 -3.15
N THR A 248 22.37 2.56 -2.00
CA THR A 248 21.68 2.67 -0.72
C THR A 248 21.55 4.15 -0.37
N TYR A 249 20.38 4.53 0.14
CA TYR A 249 20.11 5.90 0.58
C TYR A 249 19.59 5.90 2.01
N GLN A 250 19.77 7.02 2.70
CA GLN A 250 19.22 7.26 4.03
C GLN A 250 18.47 8.59 4.06
N LEU A 251 17.27 8.57 4.63
CA LEU A 251 16.51 9.77 4.95
C LEU A 251 16.66 10.09 6.45
N CYS A 252 17.31 11.22 6.72
CA CYS A 252 17.34 11.79 8.07
C CYS A 252 16.00 12.46 8.39
N LEU A 253 15.25 11.90 9.33
CA LEU A 253 13.90 12.37 9.66
C LEU A 253 13.85 13.70 10.41
N ARG A 254 14.94 14.13 11.05
CA ARG A 254 15.00 15.45 11.71
C ARG A 254 15.04 16.60 10.70
N GLY A 255 15.77 16.40 9.60
CA GLY A 255 16.00 17.43 8.59
C GLY A 255 15.25 17.20 7.27
N MET A 256 14.67 16.01 7.08
CA MET A 256 14.12 15.51 5.82
C MET A 256 15.13 15.60 4.68
N VAL A 257 16.36 15.16 4.96
CA VAL A 257 17.48 15.19 4.00
C VAL A 257 17.90 13.78 3.64
N TRP A 258 17.91 13.50 2.35
CA TRP A 258 18.46 12.29 1.75
C TRP A 258 19.97 12.39 1.60
N GLN A 259 20.64 11.28 1.89
CA GLN A 259 22.07 11.08 1.64
C GLN A 259 22.28 9.74 0.96
N LYS A 260 23.15 9.71 -0.03
CA LYS A 260 23.61 8.45 -0.61
C LYS A 260 24.65 7.83 0.33
N VAL A 261 24.49 6.55 0.64
CA VAL A 261 25.40 5.82 1.53
C VAL A 261 26.30 4.93 0.69
N ALA A 262 27.59 4.93 1.00
CA ALA A 262 28.53 3.98 0.42
C ALA A 262 28.17 2.56 0.90
N GLY A 263 28.07 1.62 -0.03
CA GLY A 263 27.83 0.19 0.25
C GLY A 263 29.00 -0.48 0.93
#